data_AF-A0A9E5N6F3-F1
#
_entry.id   AF-A0A9E5N6F3-F1
#
_cell.length_a   1.000
_cell.length_b   1.000
_cell.length_c   1.000
_cell.angle_alpha   90.00
_cell.angle_beta   90.00
_cell.angle_gamma   90.00
#
_symmetry.space_group_name_H-M   'P 1'
#
loop_
_entity.id
_entity.type
_entity.pdbx_description
1 polymer ?
#
loop_
_entity_poly.entity_id
_entity_poly.type
_entity_poly.pdbx_seq_one_letter_code
_entity_poly.pdbx_strand_id
1 'polypeptide(L)'
;MNKRKKWVMLLCLCIIGIALLWSRYAKKAALFAQINSNDMSVREQATILLLERDIIPGGLPTQQVTVRTNISEPLARIGGQKAINTLIRLLSDFEDAPSRSAADALVKIGPAALPSLSQVLLVGDERAKRSATNALGRMGPAAVPFLRRLMSDPVSRTDACIALGNVGAAARSTAEAEKAFTPLIHAVSNPDLDLANDAIPVLGEKRVTAAVEPLREAIAIAELRYNAIVALGNIADPRATMDLIPFLSDPSIGLRTATARALGQIADPRAAKPLVATITERNADYRSALVLALQRIGAPAAVLLVRQLRSKDVFVRRAATQSMWGVGEPSTIPYLRQALSDPDAEVRASAARALGWRENVAAVPVLLEALQDEDGMVVDASIEALASIGAKAIPTLFSLCSGSDPTAALYASRALVEMGEPAFPALLEALDSPDPQLQLWAAVTLADMGDHRAVPKLQELHKRSQGNLRVILSRALSELGAVLPGSPKSQT
;
A
#
# COMPACT_ATOMS: atom_id res chain seq x y z
N MET A 1 -6.90 7.99 -82.21
CA MET A 1 -6.83 8.77 -80.95
C MET A 1 -5.36 9.08 -80.64
N ASN A 2 -4.97 10.36 -80.65
CA ASN A 2 -3.57 10.83 -80.62
C ASN A 2 -2.84 10.41 -79.31
N LYS A 3 -1.56 10.01 -79.34
CA LYS A 3 -0.80 9.53 -78.14
C LYS A 3 -0.88 10.51 -76.96
N ARG A 4 -0.90 11.84 -77.24
CA ARG A 4 -1.16 12.90 -76.24
C ARG A 4 -2.52 12.78 -75.54
N LYS A 5 -3.59 12.44 -76.25
CA LYS A 5 -4.94 12.29 -75.66
C LYS A 5 -5.00 11.11 -74.68
N LYS A 6 -4.26 10.02 -74.93
CA LYS A 6 -4.16 8.89 -73.98
C LYS A 6 -3.41 9.27 -72.70
N TRP A 7 -2.32 10.04 -72.79
CA TRP A 7 -1.58 10.54 -71.62
C TRP A 7 -2.40 11.54 -70.78
N VAL A 8 -3.12 12.46 -71.43
CA VAL A 8 -4.03 13.38 -70.74
C VAL A 8 -5.15 12.61 -70.03
N MET A 9 -5.74 11.60 -70.67
CA MET A 9 -6.77 10.76 -70.06
C MET A 9 -6.23 9.98 -68.83
N LEU A 10 -5.02 9.43 -68.91
CA LEU A 10 -4.37 8.74 -67.78
C LEU A 10 -4.06 9.70 -66.62
N LEU A 11 -3.58 10.90 -66.91
CA LEU A 11 -3.34 11.94 -65.90
C LEU A 11 -4.64 12.36 -65.21
N CYS A 12 -5.72 12.57 -65.97
CA CYS A 12 -7.04 12.89 -65.43
C CYS A 12 -7.57 11.76 -64.53
N LEU A 13 -7.41 10.48 -64.92
CA LEU A 13 -7.82 9.34 -64.09
C LEU A 13 -7.01 9.26 -62.79
N CYS A 14 -5.70 9.54 -62.82
CA CYS A 14 -4.88 9.62 -61.61
C CYS A 14 -5.31 10.77 -60.69
N ILE A 15 -5.60 11.96 -61.23
CA ILE A 15 -6.06 13.12 -60.46
C ILE A 15 -7.42 12.83 -59.82
N ILE A 16 -8.35 12.22 -60.55
CA ILE A 16 -9.66 11.80 -60.02
C ILE A 16 -9.47 10.75 -58.91
N GLY A 17 -8.58 9.77 -59.12
CA GLY A 17 -8.24 8.77 -58.11
C GLY A 17 -7.68 9.38 -56.82
N ILE A 18 -6.76 10.34 -56.93
CA ILE A 18 -6.18 11.07 -55.79
C ILE A 18 -7.25 11.92 -55.09
N ALA A 19 -8.10 12.63 -55.83
CA ALA A 19 -9.19 13.43 -55.28
C ALA A 19 -10.21 12.58 -54.51
N LEU A 20 -10.55 11.39 -55.02
CA LEU A 20 -11.43 10.44 -54.34
C LEU A 20 -10.78 9.88 -53.06
N LEU A 21 -9.49 9.54 -53.10
CA LEU A 21 -8.74 9.10 -51.92
C LEU A 21 -8.68 10.19 -50.84
N TRP A 22 -8.40 11.43 -51.24
CA TRP A 22 -8.34 12.57 -50.33
C TRP A 22 -9.72 12.93 -49.75
N SER A 23 -10.79 12.84 -50.56
CA SER A 23 -12.18 13.01 -50.08
C SER A 23 -12.56 11.95 -49.04
N ARG A 24 -12.17 10.68 -49.26
CA ARG A 24 -12.39 9.60 -48.28
C ARG A 24 -11.59 9.81 -47.00
N TYR A 25 -10.34 10.27 -47.13
CA TYR A 25 -9.49 10.60 -45.99
C TYR A 25 -10.05 11.76 -45.16
N ALA A 26 -10.43 12.87 -45.80
CA ALA A 26 -11.01 14.04 -45.14
C ALA A 26 -12.31 13.70 -44.41
N LYS A 27 -13.19 12.88 -45.01
CA LYS A 27 -14.42 12.39 -44.36
C LYS A 27 -14.13 11.53 -43.13
N LYS A 28 -13.06 10.72 -43.14
CA LYS A 28 -12.63 9.91 -41.99
C LYS A 28 -12.06 10.78 -40.86
N ALA A 29 -11.20 11.75 -41.19
CA ALA A 29 -10.62 12.68 -40.23
C ALA A 29 -11.71 13.54 -39.56
N ALA A 30 -12.71 14.00 -40.32
CA ALA A 30 -13.84 14.75 -39.78
C ALA A 30 -14.66 13.94 -38.75
N LEU A 31 -14.91 12.65 -39.03
CA LEU A 31 -15.61 11.78 -38.08
C LEU A 31 -14.82 11.59 -36.77
N PHE A 32 -13.50 11.43 -36.82
CA PHE A 32 -12.70 11.33 -35.61
C PHE A 32 -12.62 12.64 -34.82
N ALA A 33 -12.63 13.79 -35.49
CA ALA A 33 -12.76 15.08 -34.80
C ALA A 33 -14.10 15.19 -34.06
N GLN A 34 -15.18 14.68 -34.65
CA GLN A 34 -16.51 14.64 -34.03
C GLN A 34 -16.58 13.73 -32.79
N ILE A 35 -15.78 12.67 -32.73
CA ILE A 35 -15.65 11.83 -31.52
C ILE A 35 -15.10 12.63 -30.31
N ASN A 36 -14.35 13.70 -30.55
CA ASN A 36 -13.83 14.58 -29.49
C ASN A 36 -14.75 15.77 -29.20
N SER A 37 -15.94 15.82 -29.78
CA SER A 37 -16.94 16.85 -29.46
C SER A 37 -17.41 16.73 -28.01
N ASN A 38 -17.65 17.87 -27.37
CA ASN A 38 -18.32 17.90 -26.06
C ASN A 38 -19.78 17.45 -26.14
N ASP A 39 -20.40 17.55 -27.33
CA ASP A 39 -21.78 17.11 -27.57
C ASP A 39 -21.84 15.59 -27.78
N MET A 40 -22.59 14.90 -26.92
CA MET A 40 -22.77 13.46 -26.98
C MET A 40 -23.55 12.99 -28.21
N SER A 41 -24.52 13.77 -28.68
CA SER A 41 -25.30 13.43 -29.87
C SER A 41 -24.38 13.39 -31.10
N VAL A 42 -23.48 14.37 -31.20
CA VAL A 42 -22.46 14.43 -32.25
C VAL A 42 -21.51 13.22 -32.18
N ARG A 43 -21.05 12.85 -30.98
CA ARG A 43 -20.19 11.67 -30.79
C ARG A 43 -20.91 10.37 -31.16
N GLU A 44 -22.17 10.22 -30.78
CA GLU A 44 -23.00 9.05 -31.08
C GLU A 44 -23.20 8.88 -32.59
N GLN A 45 -23.59 9.94 -33.29
CA GLN A 45 -23.84 9.92 -34.72
C GLN A 45 -22.55 9.65 -35.52
N ALA A 46 -21.43 10.24 -35.10
CA ALA A 46 -20.12 9.93 -35.68
C ALA A 46 -19.73 8.47 -35.45
N THR A 47 -19.99 7.92 -34.26
CA THR A 47 -19.70 6.52 -33.91
C THR A 47 -20.53 5.55 -34.75
N ILE A 48 -21.82 5.82 -34.95
CA ILE A 48 -22.71 5.01 -35.82
C ILE A 48 -22.13 4.96 -37.23
N LEU A 49 -21.81 6.12 -37.83
CA LEU A 49 -21.26 6.19 -39.19
C LEU A 49 -19.91 5.48 -39.30
N LEU A 50 -19.09 5.52 -38.26
CA LEU A 50 -17.81 4.82 -38.22
C LEU A 50 -17.98 3.29 -38.11
N LEU A 51 -19.01 2.82 -37.39
CA LEU A 51 -19.37 1.40 -37.29
C LEU A 51 -20.00 0.87 -38.58
N GLU A 52 -20.92 1.62 -39.20
CA GLU A 52 -21.58 1.23 -40.46
C GLU A 52 -20.60 1.09 -41.61
N ARG A 53 -19.57 1.94 -41.63
CA ARG A 53 -18.54 1.95 -42.67
C ARG A 53 -17.38 1.00 -42.39
N ASP A 54 -17.44 0.24 -41.29
CA ASP A 54 -16.36 -0.63 -40.83
C ASP A 54 -14.99 0.09 -40.86
N ILE A 55 -14.95 1.34 -40.35
CA ILE A 55 -13.73 2.18 -40.30
C ILE A 55 -12.93 1.96 -39.00
N ILE A 56 -13.63 1.54 -37.95
CA ILE A 56 -13.09 1.21 -36.63
C ILE A 56 -12.37 -0.17 -36.56
N PRO A 57 -12.74 -1.21 -37.33
CA PRO A 57 -12.12 -2.52 -37.20
C PRO A 57 -10.62 -2.52 -37.50
N GLY A 58 -9.81 -2.94 -36.52
CA GLY A 58 -8.35 -3.11 -36.64
C GLY A 58 -7.51 -1.83 -36.56
N GLY A 59 -8.11 -0.65 -36.77
CA GLY A 59 -7.40 0.64 -36.79
C GLY A 59 -7.45 1.45 -35.49
N LEU A 60 -8.05 0.91 -34.42
CA LEU A 60 -8.18 1.60 -33.13
C LEU A 60 -6.84 1.82 -32.42
N PRO A 61 -5.93 0.84 -32.30
CA PRO A 61 -4.66 1.03 -31.58
C PRO A 61 -3.78 2.14 -32.18
N THR A 62 -3.98 2.47 -33.46
CA THR A 62 -3.24 3.54 -34.16
C THR A 62 -3.91 4.91 -34.06
N GLN A 63 -5.08 5.03 -33.42
CA GLN A 63 -5.76 6.32 -33.21
C GLN A 63 -5.22 7.04 -31.98
N GLN A 64 -5.43 8.36 -31.95
CA GLN A 64 -5.16 9.17 -30.76
C GLN A 64 -5.89 8.59 -29.54
N VAL A 65 -5.20 8.61 -28.41
CA VAL A 65 -5.72 8.18 -27.10
C VAL A 65 -7.10 8.75 -26.82
N THR A 66 -7.24 10.05 -27.03
CA THR A 66 -8.48 10.80 -26.79
C THR A 66 -9.67 10.22 -27.57
N VAL A 67 -9.44 9.84 -28.83
CA VAL A 67 -10.48 9.23 -29.68
C VAL A 67 -10.85 7.84 -29.17
N ARG A 68 -9.85 7.01 -28.83
CA ARG A 68 -10.07 5.67 -28.27
C ARG A 68 -10.82 5.70 -26.94
N THR A 69 -10.55 6.68 -26.11
CA THR A 69 -11.25 6.92 -24.84
C THR A 69 -12.69 7.37 -25.10
N ASN A 70 -12.86 8.46 -25.88
CA ASN A 70 -14.14 9.14 -26.05
C ASN A 70 -15.17 8.35 -26.85
N ILE A 71 -14.76 7.36 -27.65
CA ILE A 71 -15.67 6.51 -28.41
C ILE A 71 -16.42 5.49 -27.53
N SER A 72 -15.90 5.18 -26.33
CA SER A 72 -16.46 4.10 -25.49
C SER A 72 -17.87 4.39 -25.00
N GLU A 73 -18.15 5.62 -24.57
CA GLU A 73 -19.47 6.00 -24.08
C GLU A 73 -20.57 6.02 -25.16
N PRO A 74 -20.34 6.58 -26.36
CA PRO A 74 -21.22 6.41 -27.51
C PRO A 74 -21.49 4.94 -27.85
N LEU A 75 -20.45 4.08 -27.83
CA LEU A 75 -20.61 2.65 -28.09
C LEU A 75 -21.51 1.98 -27.05
N ALA A 76 -21.46 2.40 -25.78
CA ALA A 76 -22.38 1.91 -24.76
C ALA A 76 -23.84 2.25 -25.04
N ARG A 77 -24.12 3.45 -25.54
CA ARG A 77 -25.48 3.91 -25.88
C ARG A 77 -26.03 3.21 -27.12
N ILE A 78 -25.19 3.05 -28.15
CA ILE A 78 -25.55 2.36 -29.38
C ILE A 78 -25.83 0.88 -29.09
N GLY A 79 -24.98 0.24 -28.27
CA GLY A 79 -25.11 -1.17 -27.94
C GLY A 79 -24.98 -2.11 -29.14
N GLY A 80 -25.46 -3.34 -28.98
CA GLY A 80 -25.39 -4.38 -30.00
C GLY A 80 -24.01 -5.01 -30.17
N GLN A 81 -23.94 -6.11 -30.94
CA GLN A 81 -22.75 -6.95 -31.01
C GLN A 81 -21.54 -6.23 -31.65
N LYS A 82 -21.77 -5.35 -32.64
CA LYS A 82 -20.69 -4.57 -33.27
C LYS A 82 -20.04 -3.60 -32.28
N ALA A 83 -20.84 -2.94 -31.44
CA ALA A 83 -20.30 -2.03 -30.43
C ALA A 83 -19.56 -2.82 -29.33
N ILE A 84 -20.13 -3.94 -28.86
CA ILE A 84 -19.48 -4.82 -27.89
C ILE A 84 -18.13 -5.30 -28.42
N ASN A 85 -18.06 -5.85 -29.64
CA ASN A 85 -16.80 -6.32 -30.24
C ASN A 85 -15.75 -5.21 -30.34
N THR A 86 -16.19 -3.96 -30.56
CA THR A 86 -15.31 -2.80 -30.62
C THR A 86 -14.76 -2.45 -29.25
N LEU A 87 -15.61 -2.44 -28.22
CA LEU A 87 -15.22 -2.22 -26.83
C LEU A 87 -14.28 -3.33 -26.31
N ILE A 88 -14.52 -4.58 -26.68
CA ILE A 88 -13.63 -5.71 -26.34
C ILE A 88 -12.21 -5.48 -26.87
N ARG A 89 -12.06 -4.95 -28.09
CA ARG A 89 -10.72 -4.61 -28.63
C ARG A 89 -10.03 -3.48 -27.86
N LEU A 90 -10.80 -2.56 -27.30
CA LEU A 90 -10.27 -1.46 -26.47
C LEU A 90 -9.89 -1.93 -25.06
N LEU A 91 -10.42 -3.06 -24.57
CA LEU A 91 -10.00 -3.60 -23.29
C LEU A 91 -8.51 -3.98 -23.27
N SER A 92 -7.97 -4.44 -24.40
CA SER A 92 -6.55 -4.81 -24.55
C SER A 92 -5.62 -3.62 -24.76
N ASP A 93 -6.11 -2.38 -24.68
CA ASP A 93 -5.29 -1.21 -24.99
C ASP A 93 -4.12 -1.05 -24.01
N PHE A 94 -2.95 -0.66 -24.53
CA PHE A 94 -1.74 -0.44 -23.74
C PHE A 94 -1.89 0.71 -22.74
N GLU A 95 -2.81 1.62 -23.00
CA GLU A 95 -3.07 2.77 -22.15
C GLU A 95 -4.28 2.53 -21.25
N ASP A 96 -4.16 2.99 -20.00
CA ASP A 96 -5.17 2.75 -18.97
C ASP A 96 -6.51 3.43 -19.27
N ALA A 97 -6.50 4.65 -19.81
CA ALA A 97 -7.72 5.43 -20.00
C ALA A 97 -8.71 4.81 -21.02
N PRO A 98 -8.27 4.38 -22.23
CA PRO A 98 -9.13 3.66 -23.16
C PRO A 98 -9.68 2.35 -22.59
N SER A 99 -8.82 1.54 -21.96
CA SER A 99 -9.21 0.23 -21.40
C SER A 99 -10.26 0.38 -20.29
N ARG A 100 -10.06 1.33 -19.36
CA ARG A 100 -11.04 1.63 -18.30
C ARG A 100 -12.37 2.13 -18.86
N SER A 101 -12.33 3.04 -19.84
CA SER A 101 -13.54 3.59 -20.46
C SER A 101 -14.33 2.51 -21.22
N ALA A 102 -13.62 1.59 -21.86
CA ALA A 102 -14.23 0.44 -22.53
C ALA A 102 -14.88 -0.53 -21.54
N ALA A 103 -14.22 -0.82 -20.41
CA ALA A 103 -14.79 -1.61 -19.32
C ALA A 103 -16.06 -0.95 -18.74
N ASP A 104 -16.02 0.36 -18.48
CA ASP A 104 -17.19 1.12 -18.01
C ASP A 104 -18.36 1.04 -18.99
N ALA A 105 -18.07 1.20 -20.28
CA ALA A 105 -19.05 1.09 -21.35
C ALA A 105 -19.69 -0.32 -21.42
N LEU A 106 -18.89 -1.38 -21.28
CA LEU A 106 -19.39 -2.75 -21.25
C LEU A 106 -20.26 -3.04 -20.01
N VAL A 107 -19.90 -2.48 -18.85
CA VAL A 107 -20.73 -2.56 -17.65
C VAL A 107 -22.08 -1.85 -17.87
N LYS A 108 -22.08 -0.67 -18.52
CA LYS A 108 -23.31 0.06 -18.86
C LYS A 108 -24.20 -0.71 -19.85
N ILE A 109 -23.61 -1.46 -20.79
CA ILE A 109 -24.36 -2.34 -21.72
C ILE A 109 -25.06 -3.48 -20.96
N GLY A 110 -24.46 -3.96 -19.86
CA GLY A 110 -25.06 -4.98 -19.02
C GLY A 110 -25.02 -6.39 -19.63
N PRO A 111 -25.98 -7.29 -19.33
CA PRO A 111 -25.88 -8.73 -19.58
C PRO A 111 -25.56 -9.14 -21.03
N ALA A 112 -25.89 -8.32 -22.02
CA ALA A 112 -25.55 -8.56 -23.42
C ALA A 112 -24.04 -8.64 -23.68
N ALA A 113 -23.20 -8.01 -22.84
CA ALA A 113 -21.75 -8.05 -22.95
C ALA A 113 -21.12 -9.32 -22.33
N LEU A 114 -21.84 -10.07 -21.48
CA LEU A 114 -21.30 -11.21 -20.73
C LEU A 114 -20.66 -12.30 -21.60
N PRO A 115 -21.27 -12.75 -22.72
CA PRO A 115 -20.65 -13.77 -23.56
C PRO A 115 -19.32 -13.32 -24.16
N SER A 116 -19.23 -12.05 -24.56
CA SER A 116 -18.02 -11.50 -25.18
C SER A 116 -16.90 -11.31 -24.15
N LEU A 117 -17.24 -10.84 -22.95
CA LEU A 117 -16.30 -10.74 -21.83
C LEU A 117 -15.82 -12.12 -21.35
N SER A 118 -16.71 -13.11 -21.33
CA SER A 118 -16.35 -14.50 -21.00
C SER A 118 -15.37 -15.07 -22.02
N GLN A 119 -15.56 -14.76 -23.31
CA GLN A 119 -14.63 -15.16 -24.36
C GLN A 119 -13.24 -14.51 -24.18
N VAL A 120 -13.17 -13.26 -23.69
CA VAL A 120 -11.89 -12.61 -23.38
C VAL A 120 -11.12 -13.36 -22.30
N LEU A 121 -11.82 -13.91 -21.29
CA LEU A 121 -11.15 -14.71 -20.26
C LEU A 121 -10.53 -16.01 -20.82
N LEU A 122 -11.09 -16.55 -21.90
CA LEU A 122 -10.60 -17.79 -22.53
C LEU A 122 -9.40 -17.56 -23.47
N VAL A 123 -9.43 -16.50 -24.30
CA VAL A 123 -8.47 -16.32 -25.39
C VAL A 123 -7.74 -14.98 -25.39
N GLY A 124 -8.04 -14.10 -24.43
CA GLY A 124 -7.42 -12.78 -24.31
C GLY A 124 -6.02 -12.83 -23.71
N ASP A 125 -5.26 -11.75 -23.93
CA ASP A 125 -3.99 -11.53 -23.22
C ASP A 125 -4.22 -11.16 -21.74
N GLU A 126 -3.16 -11.23 -20.93
CA GLU A 126 -3.20 -10.93 -19.49
C GLU A 126 -3.75 -9.54 -19.14
N ARG A 127 -3.70 -8.57 -20.06
CA ARG A 127 -4.24 -7.23 -19.83
C ARG A 127 -5.75 -7.23 -20.06
N ALA A 128 -6.18 -7.80 -21.17
CA ALA A 128 -7.57 -7.96 -21.54
C ALA A 128 -8.32 -8.79 -20.49
N LYS A 129 -7.71 -9.89 -20.03
CA LYS A 129 -8.23 -10.73 -18.94
C LYS A 129 -8.46 -9.93 -17.68
N ARG A 130 -7.45 -9.19 -17.19
CA ARG A 130 -7.59 -8.32 -16.00
C ARG A 130 -8.71 -7.29 -16.14
N SER A 131 -8.79 -6.59 -17.27
CA SER A 131 -9.85 -5.61 -17.51
C SER A 131 -11.23 -6.27 -17.61
N ALA A 132 -11.33 -7.43 -18.25
CA ALA A 132 -12.56 -8.21 -18.35
C ALA A 132 -13.02 -8.73 -16.99
N THR A 133 -12.11 -9.27 -16.17
CA THR A 133 -12.35 -9.72 -14.79
C THR A 133 -12.91 -8.59 -13.92
N ASN A 134 -12.35 -7.37 -14.03
CA ASN A 134 -12.86 -6.20 -13.32
C ASN A 134 -14.26 -5.81 -13.82
N ALA A 135 -14.45 -5.74 -15.15
CA ALA A 135 -15.75 -5.44 -15.75
C ALA A 135 -16.82 -6.44 -15.28
N LEU A 136 -16.54 -7.75 -15.36
CA LEU A 136 -17.44 -8.81 -14.92
C LEU A 136 -17.77 -8.71 -13.42
N GLY A 137 -16.78 -8.38 -12.58
CA GLY A 137 -17.00 -8.10 -11.16
C GLY A 137 -18.03 -6.98 -10.91
N ARG A 138 -17.95 -5.90 -11.69
CA ARG A 138 -18.85 -4.74 -11.59
C ARG A 138 -20.23 -4.96 -12.19
N MET A 139 -20.40 -5.99 -13.04
CA MET A 139 -21.71 -6.38 -13.58
C MET A 139 -22.60 -7.07 -12.55
N GLY A 140 -22.04 -7.47 -11.40
CA GLY A 140 -22.81 -7.97 -10.27
C GLY A 140 -23.37 -9.38 -10.46
N PRO A 141 -24.47 -9.73 -9.77
CA PRO A 141 -24.99 -11.11 -9.71
C PRO A 141 -25.34 -11.74 -11.06
N ALA A 142 -25.62 -10.93 -12.09
CA ALA A 142 -25.91 -11.42 -13.44
C ALA A 142 -24.73 -12.16 -14.09
N ALA A 143 -23.49 -11.86 -13.67
CA ALA A 143 -22.30 -12.53 -14.18
C ALA A 143 -22.05 -13.92 -13.55
N VAL A 144 -22.62 -14.20 -12.37
CA VAL A 144 -22.32 -15.41 -11.58
C VAL A 144 -22.55 -16.71 -12.35
N PRO A 145 -23.65 -16.92 -13.10
CA PRO A 145 -23.85 -18.17 -13.85
C PRO A 145 -22.80 -18.40 -14.95
N PHE A 146 -22.28 -17.32 -15.55
CA PHE A 146 -21.24 -17.40 -16.58
C PHE A 146 -19.89 -17.72 -15.96
N LEU A 147 -19.52 -17.00 -14.90
CA LEU A 147 -18.26 -17.21 -14.18
C LEU A 147 -18.17 -18.61 -13.58
N ARG A 148 -19.27 -19.14 -13.04
CA ARG A 148 -19.33 -20.52 -12.53
C ARG A 148 -18.98 -21.57 -13.59
N ARG A 149 -19.35 -21.35 -14.86
CA ARG A 149 -19.00 -22.27 -15.96
C ARG A 149 -17.51 -22.18 -16.28
N LEU A 150 -16.94 -20.97 -16.27
CA LEU A 150 -15.52 -20.73 -16.54
C LEU A 150 -14.60 -21.29 -15.45
N MET A 151 -15.07 -21.43 -14.21
CA MET A 151 -14.32 -22.13 -13.16
C MET A 151 -13.97 -23.59 -13.54
N SER A 152 -14.73 -24.22 -14.44
CA SER A 152 -14.41 -25.58 -14.90
C SER A 152 -13.30 -25.64 -15.95
N ASP A 153 -12.94 -24.50 -16.55
CA ASP A 153 -11.95 -24.39 -17.62
C ASP A 153 -10.57 -23.98 -17.06
N PRO A 154 -9.51 -24.79 -17.23
CA PRO A 154 -8.20 -24.52 -16.64
C PRO A 154 -7.55 -23.19 -17.08
N VAL A 155 -7.92 -22.64 -18.24
CA VAL A 155 -7.30 -21.41 -18.78
C VAL A 155 -7.90 -20.15 -18.17
N SER A 156 -9.17 -20.21 -17.77
CA SER A 156 -9.95 -19.06 -17.30
C SER A 156 -10.41 -19.18 -15.84
N ARG A 157 -10.14 -20.30 -15.18
CA ARG A 157 -10.58 -20.58 -13.81
C ARG A 157 -10.11 -19.56 -12.78
N THR A 158 -8.83 -19.20 -12.77
CA THR A 158 -8.28 -18.22 -11.83
C THR A 158 -8.96 -16.85 -12.01
N ASP A 159 -9.07 -16.38 -13.26
CA ASP A 159 -9.76 -15.13 -13.59
C ASP A 159 -11.24 -15.15 -13.19
N ALA A 160 -11.92 -16.28 -13.42
CA ALA A 160 -13.30 -16.47 -13.03
C ALA A 160 -13.48 -16.43 -11.50
N CYS A 161 -12.55 -17.03 -10.75
CA CYS A 161 -12.57 -16.97 -9.29
C CYS A 161 -12.42 -15.52 -8.79
N ILE A 162 -11.44 -14.78 -9.33
CA ILE A 162 -11.21 -13.37 -8.99
C ILE A 162 -12.45 -12.53 -9.35
N ALA A 163 -13.04 -12.73 -10.52
CA ALA A 163 -14.24 -12.03 -10.95
C ALA A 163 -15.42 -12.28 -9.98
N LEU A 164 -15.64 -13.53 -9.55
CA LEU A 164 -16.68 -13.86 -8.56
C LEU A 164 -16.41 -13.19 -7.21
N GLY A 165 -15.14 -13.16 -6.78
CA GLY A 165 -14.75 -12.43 -5.58
C GLY A 165 -15.07 -10.95 -5.67
N ASN A 166 -14.85 -10.33 -6.83
CA ASN A 166 -15.18 -8.93 -7.08
C ASN A 166 -16.71 -8.70 -7.15
N VAL A 167 -17.48 -9.64 -7.72
CA VAL A 167 -18.95 -9.59 -7.68
C VAL A 167 -19.44 -9.58 -6.23
N GLY A 168 -18.91 -10.48 -5.40
CA GLY A 168 -19.29 -10.55 -3.98
C GLY A 168 -18.90 -9.31 -3.20
N ALA A 169 -17.72 -8.74 -3.45
CA ALA A 169 -17.27 -7.51 -2.81
C ALA A 169 -18.07 -6.26 -3.23
N ALA A 170 -18.61 -6.25 -4.46
CA ALA A 170 -19.44 -5.16 -4.99
C ALA A 170 -20.95 -5.34 -4.74
N ALA A 171 -21.34 -6.42 -4.06
CA ALA A 171 -22.74 -6.75 -3.80
C ALA A 171 -23.43 -5.67 -2.94
N ARG A 172 -24.72 -5.41 -3.21
CA ARG A 172 -25.50 -4.39 -2.50
C ARG A 172 -26.26 -4.93 -1.30
N SER A 173 -26.28 -6.26 -1.15
CA SER A 173 -26.92 -6.96 -0.04
C SER A 173 -26.15 -8.22 0.33
N THR A 174 -26.37 -8.71 1.54
CA THR A 174 -25.80 -9.98 2.03
C THR A 174 -26.21 -11.15 1.14
N ALA A 175 -27.47 -11.23 0.72
CA ALA A 175 -27.97 -12.28 -0.16
C ALA A 175 -27.31 -12.27 -1.55
N GLU A 176 -26.95 -11.11 -2.08
CA GLU A 176 -26.20 -11.00 -3.34
C GLU A 176 -24.74 -11.46 -3.17
N ALA A 177 -24.10 -11.06 -2.07
CA ALA A 177 -22.75 -11.48 -1.73
C ALA A 177 -22.67 -13.00 -1.55
N GLU A 178 -23.62 -13.58 -0.81
CA GLU A 178 -23.74 -15.02 -0.61
C GLU A 178 -23.87 -15.77 -1.93
N LYS A 179 -24.74 -15.32 -2.85
CA LYS A 179 -24.87 -15.92 -4.18
C LYS A 179 -23.58 -15.87 -4.99
N ALA A 180 -22.80 -14.80 -4.86
CA ALA A 180 -21.54 -14.63 -5.56
C ALA A 180 -20.41 -15.48 -4.96
N PHE A 181 -20.35 -15.63 -3.64
CA PHE A 181 -19.33 -16.42 -2.95
C PHE A 181 -19.64 -17.92 -2.91
N THR A 182 -20.91 -18.34 -3.02
CA THR A 182 -21.31 -19.76 -2.98
C THR A 182 -20.49 -20.66 -3.93
N PRO A 183 -20.27 -20.30 -5.22
CA PRO A 183 -19.44 -21.11 -6.10
C PRO A 183 -18.00 -21.24 -5.64
N LEU A 184 -17.42 -20.19 -5.06
CA LEU A 184 -16.06 -20.19 -4.52
C LEU A 184 -15.97 -21.07 -3.26
N ILE A 185 -16.95 -20.97 -2.36
CA ILE A 185 -17.01 -21.78 -1.14
C ILE A 185 -17.11 -23.27 -1.50
N HIS A 186 -17.98 -23.63 -2.46
CA HIS A 186 -18.09 -25.02 -2.93
C HIS A 186 -16.83 -25.51 -3.66
N ALA A 187 -16.06 -24.61 -4.29
CA ALA A 187 -14.81 -24.95 -4.95
C ALA A 187 -13.72 -25.41 -3.98
N VAL A 188 -13.72 -24.93 -2.72
CA VAL A 188 -12.76 -25.35 -1.70
C VAL A 188 -12.86 -26.84 -1.38
N SER A 189 -14.08 -27.38 -1.36
CA SER A 189 -14.36 -28.80 -1.08
C SER A 189 -14.39 -29.66 -2.36
N ASN A 190 -13.96 -29.12 -3.51
CA ASN A 190 -13.98 -29.85 -4.77
C ASN A 190 -12.82 -30.86 -4.84
N PRO A 191 -13.02 -32.06 -5.43
CA PRO A 191 -11.92 -33.00 -5.70
C PRO A 191 -10.81 -32.44 -6.60
N ASP A 192 -11.13 -31.46 -7.45
CA ASP A 192 -10.15 -30.72 -8.26
C ASP A 192 -9.36 -29.74 -7.38
N LEU A 193 -8.15 -30.17 -6.99
CA LEU A 193 -7.28 -29.40 -6.11
C LEU A 193 -6.78 -28.10 -6.74
N ASP A 194 -6.66 -28.03 -8.06
CA ASP A 194 -6.27 -26.80 -8.75
C ASP A 194 -7.39 -25.76 -8.62
N LEU A 195 -8.65 -26.19 -8.71
CA LEU A 195 -9.80 -25.32 -8.48
C LEU A 195 -9.91 -24.84 -7.04
N ALA A 196 -9.66 -25.71 -6.07
CA ALA A 196 -9.60 -25.28 -4.69
C ALA A 196 -8.46 -24.26 -4.49
N ASN A 197 -7.28 -24.49 -5.07
CA ASN A 197 -6.14 -23.58 -5.00
C ASN A 197 -6.38 -22.21 -5.63
N ASP A 198 -7.17 -22.12 -6.70
CA ASP A 198 -7.57 -20.85 -7.30
C ASP A 198 -8.60 -20.09 -6.44
N ALA A 199 -9.52 -20.81 -5.79
CA ALA A 199 -10.62 -20.20 -5.04
C ALA A 199 -10.18 -19.72 -3.63
N ILE A 200 -9.33 -20.49 -2.95
CA ILE A 200 -8.92 -20.23 -1.55
C ILE A 200 -8.33 -18.82 -1.34
N PRO A 201 -7.35 -18.35 -2.14
CA PRO A 201 -6.76 -17.02 -1.97
C PRO A 201 -7.80 -15.90 -2.11
N VAL A 202 -8.74 -16.05 -3.06
CA VAL A 202 -9.80 -15.07 -3.29
C VAL A 202 -10.73 -14.97 -2.07
N LEU A 203 -11.13 -16.10 -1.48
CA LEU A 203 -11.95 -16.11 -0.26
C LEU A 203 -11.24 -15.44 0.91
N GLY A 204 -9.93 -15.65 1.02
CA GLY A 204 -9.06 -14.99 1.99
C GLY A 204 -9.03 -13.47 1.82
N GLU A 205 -8.69 -13.01 0.61
CA GLU A 205 -8.60 -11.58 0.26
C GLU A 205 -9.91 -10.84 0.51
N LYS A 206 -11.05 -11.46 0.13
CA LYS A 206 -12.39 -10.87 0.30
C LYS A 206 -12.97 -11.07 1.70
N ARG A 207 -12.23 -11.69 2.63
CA ARG A 207 -12.62 -11.92 4.03
C ARG A 207 -13.96 -12.64 4.18
N VAL A 208 -14.18 -13.70 3.39
CA VAL A 208 -15.45 -14.43 3.37
C VAL A 208 -15.57 -15.34 4.58
N THR A 209 -16.23 -14.88 5.66
CA THR A 209 -16.38 -15.64 6.92
C THR A 209 -17.17 -16.95 6.80
N ALA A 210 -18.04 -17.05 5.79
CA ALA A 210 -18.75 -18.29 5.46
C ALA A 210 -17.81 -19.41 4.94
N ALA A 211 -16.61 -19.05 4.45
CA ALA A 211 -15.62 -20.00 3.97
C ALA A 211 -14.77 -20.63 5.10
N VAL A 212 -14.94 -20.20 6.36
CA VAL A 212 -14.09 -20.67 7.46
C VAL A 212 -14.17 -22.19 7.65
N GLU A 213 -15.37 -22.79 7.68
CA GLU A 213 -15.48 -24.24 7.88
C GLU A 213 -14.87 -25.05 6.72
N PRO A 214 -15.17 -24.76 5.43
CA PRO A 214 -14.51 -25.43 4.31
C PRO A 214 -12.98 -25.24 4.30
N LEU A 215 -12.49 -24.05 4.69
CA LEU A 215 -11.06 -23.79 4.77
C LEU A 215 -10.39 -24.56 5.92
N ARG A 216 -11.08 -24.77 7.04
CA ARG A 216 -10.59 -25.61 8.15
C ARG A 216 -10.41 -27.06 7.70
N GLU A 217 -11.32 -27.59 6.87
CA GLU A 217 -11.16 -28.91 6.26
C GLU A 217 -10.00 -28.92 5.24
N ALA A 218 -9.88 -27.88 4.41
CA ALA A 218 -8.83 -27.76 3.41
C ALA A 218 -7.41 -27.71 3.99
N ILE A 219 -7.24 -27.23 5.24
CA ILE A 219 -5.94 -27.26 5.94
C ILE A 219 -5.37 -28.69 6.04
N ALA A 220 -6.24 -29.71 6.17
CA ALA A 220 -5.80 -31.10 6.28
C ALA A 220 -5.16 -31.62 4.98
N ILE A 221 -5.51 -31.04 3.83
CA ILE A 221 -5.03 -31.43 2.50
C ILE A 221 -3.66 -30.79 2.25
N ALA A 222 -2.62 -31.59 2.02
CA ALA A 222 -1.24 -31.11 1.97
C ALA A 222 -1.01 -30.03 0.89
N GLU A 223 -1.65 -30.21 -0.28
CA GLU A 223 -1.56 -29.35 -1.44
C GLU A 223 -2.26 -28.00 -1.25
N LEU A 224 -3.28 -27.94 -0.38
CA LEU A 224 -4.07 -26.73 -0.12
C LEU A 224 -3.65 -26.01 1.16
N ARG A 225 -2.97 -26.73 2.07
CA ARG A 225 -2.68 -26.31 3.44
C ARG A 225 -2.10 -24.91 3.55
N TYR A 226 -1.08 -24.60 2.76
CA TYR A 226 -0.42 -23.30 2.82
C TYR A 226 -1.41 -22.17 2.46
N ASN A 227 -2.14 -22.32 1.36
CA ASN A 227 -3.12 -21.33 0.89
C ASN A 227 -4.28 -21.21 1.88
N ALA A 228 -4.74 -22.33 2.46
CA ALA A 228 -5.81 -22.34 3.45
C ALA A 228 -5.41 -21.59 4.73
N ILE A 229 -4.20 -21.81 5.26
CA ILE A 229 -3.67 -21.09 6.42
C ILE A 229 -3.62 -19.58 6.15
N VAL A 230 -3.08 -19.18 5.00
CA VAL A 230 -2.99 -17.76 4.61
C VAL A 230 -4.39 -17.15 4.45
N ALA A 231 -5.32 -17.87 3.81
CA ALA A 231 -6.69 -17.39 3.62
C ALA A 231 -7.43 -17.20 4.96
N LEU A 232 -7.31 -18.16 5.89
CA LEU A 232 -7.92 -18.06 7.23
C LEU A 232 -7.33 -16.89 8.02
N GLY A 233 -6.02 -16.66 7.92
CA GLY A 233 -5.36 -15.48 8.47
C GLY A 233 -5.95 -14.18 7.90
N ASN A 234 -6.11 -14.08 6.58
CA ASN A 234 -6.66 -12.90 5.92
C ASN A 234 -8.14 -12.65 6.26
N ILE A 235 -8.94 -13.72 6.43
CA ILE A 235 -10.33 -13.64 6.91
C ILE A 235 -10.37 -13.08 8.35
N ALA A 236 -9.37 -13.41 9.16
CA ALA A 236 -9.22 -12.96 10.55
C ALA A 236 -10.39 -13.39 11.47
N ASP A 237 -10.94 -14.59 11.25
CA ASP A 237 -12.01 -15.15 12.09
C ASP A 237 -11.43 -16.03 13.22
N PRO A 238 -11.71 -15.73 14.51
CA PRO A 238 -11.25 -16.49 15.67
C PRO A 238 -11.60 -17.98 15.68
N ARG A 239 -12.62 -18.42 14.92
CA ARG A 239 -12.99 -19.84 14.85
C ARG A 239 -11.86 -20.72 14.33
N ALA A 240 -10.96 -20.18 13.51
CA ALA A 240 -9.83 -20.90 12.94
C ALA A 240 -8.62 -21.04 13.88
N THR A 241 -8.58 -20.30 14.99
CA THR A 241 -7.38 -20.21 15.84
C THR A 241 -6.90 -21.57 16.34
N MET A 242 -7.81 -22.43 16.77
CA MET A 242 -7.45 -23.74 17.35
C MET A 242 -6.90 -24.71 16.31
N ASP A 243 -7.38 -24.64 15.07
CA ASP A 243 -6.93 -25.50 13.97
C ASP A 243 -5.56 -25.06 13.41
N LEU A 244 -5.22 -23.78 13.56
CA LEU A 244 -3.93 -23.25 13.12
C LEU A 244 -2.79 -23.54 14.10
N ILE A 245 -3.04 -23.55 15.41
CA ILE A 245 -2.01 -23.73 16.45
C ILE A 245 -1.07 -24.94 16.21
N PRO A 246 -1.54 -26.14 15.82
CA PRO A 246 -0.66 -27.29 15.57
C PRO A 246 0.44 -27.03 14.55
N PHE A 247 0.21 -26.16 13.55
CA PHE A 247 1.16 -25.88 12.48
C PHE A 247 2.32 -24.95 12.90
N LEU A 248 2.29 -24.41 14.12
CA LEU A 248 3.45 -23.71 14.70
C LEU A 248 4.63 -24.66 14.96
N SER A 249 4.40 -25.97 14.96
CA SER A 249 5.44 -27.01 15.09
C SER A 249 5.64 -27.84 13.81
N ASP A 250 5.11 -27.37 12.67
CA ASP A 250 5.26 -28.06 11.40
C ASP A 250 6.75 -28.13 10.97
N PRO A 251 7.24 -29.24 10.38
CA PRO A 251 8.61 -29.35 9.89
C PRO A 251 8.98 -28.25 8.88
N SER A 252 8.03 -27.82 8.05
CA SER A 252 8.20 -26.77 7.06
C SER A 252 8.23 -25.40 7.73
N ILE A 253 9.36 -24.70 7.60
CA ILE A 253 9.49 -23.32 8.07
C ILE A 253 8.47 -22.39 7.40
N GLY A 254 8.13 -22.64 6.12
CA GLY A 254 7.14 -21.86 5.40
C GLY A 254 5.75 -21.96 6.05
N LEU A 255 5.36 -23.16 6.50
CA LEU A 255 4.08 -23.35 7.18
C LEU A 255 4.09 -22.76 8.59
N ARG A 256 5.19 -22.90 9.35
CA ARG A 256 5.31 -22.25 10.67
C ARG A 256 5.16 -20.73 10.54
N THR A 257 5.86 -20.12 9.60
CA THR A 257 5.83 -18.66 9.36
C THR A 257 4.45 -18.19 8.89
N ALA A 258 3.82 -18.91 7.95
CA ALA A 258 2.46 -18.62 7.52
C ALA A 258 1.45 -18.72 8.68
N THR A 259 1.61 -19.72 9.53
CA THR A 259 0.74 -19.95 10.70
C THR A 259 0.90 -18.83 11.74
N ALA A 260 2.13 -18.46 12.09
CA ALA A 260 2.37 -17.36 13.02
C ALA A 260 1.76 -16.05 12.50
N ARG A 261 1.95 -15.76 11.20
CA ARG A 261 1.34 -14.60 10.54
C ARG A 261 -0.19 -14.65 10.58
N ALA A 262 -0.79 -15.79 10.24
CA ALA A 262 -2.24 -15.97 10.25
C ALA A 262 -2.83 -15.78 11.65
N LEU A 263 -2.22 -16.36 12.68
CA LEU A 263 -2.63 -16.17 14.08
C LEU A 263 -2.49 -14.71 14.52
N GLY A 264 -1.45 -14.02 14.07
CA GLY A 264 -1.28 -12.58 14.28
C GLY A 264 -2.33 -11.72 13.58
N GLN A 265 -2.76 -12.10 12.38
CA GLN A 265 -3.84 -11.42 11.65
C GLN A 265 -5.20 -11.61 12.34
N ILE A 266 -5.47 -12.83 12.84
CA ILE A 266 -6.67 -13.14 13.64
C ILE A 266 -6.64 -12.42 14.99
N ALA A 267 -5.45 -12.26 15.60
CA ALA A 267 -5.23 -11.56 16.86
C ALA A 267 -6.04 -12.13 18.05
N ASP A 268 -6.36 -13.43 18.02
CA ASP A 268 -7.06 -14.09 19.12
C ASP A 268 -6.12 -14.35 20.31
N PRO A 269 -6.47 -13.91 21.55
CA PRO A 269 -5.69 -14.16 22.77
C PRO A 269 -5.33 -15.63 23.01
N ARG A 270 -6.13 -16.58 22.54
CA ARG A 270 -5.88 -18.03 22.67
C ARG A 270 -4.57 -18.45 21.99
N ALA A 271 -4.11 -17.70 20.98
CA ALA A 271 -2.84 -17.95 20.28
C ALA A 271 -1.60 -17.47 21.06
N ALA A 272 -1.76 -16.62 22.09
CA ALA A 272 -0.63 -16.00 22.79
C ALA A 272 0.32 -17.04 23.41
N LYS A 273 -0.22 -17.98 24.19
CA LYS A 273 0.59 -19.01 24.87
C LYS A 273 1.30 -19.96 23.89
N PRO A 274 0.62 -20.53 22.87
CA PRO A 274 1.28 -21.31 21.83
C PRO A 274 2.40 -20.55 21.10
N LEU A 275 2.16 -19.30 20.72
CA LEU A 275 3.19 -18.49 20.04
C LEU A 275 4.39 -18.24 20.95
N VAL A 276 4.20 -17.83 22.20
CA VAL A 276 5.29 -17.63 23.17
C VAL A 276 6.08 -18.92 23.41
N ALA A 277 5.45 -20.09 23.34
CA ALA A 277 6.15 -21.38 23.49
C ALA A 277 7.18 -21.64 22.37
N THR A 278 7.04 -20.99 21.21
CA THR A 278 7.95 -21.13 20.06
C THR A 278 9.01 -20.04 19.95
N ILE A 279 9.11 -19.16 20.96
CA ILE A 279 10.02 -18.00 20.95
C ILE A 279 11.52 -18.36 20.85
N THR A 280 11.86 -19.62 21.08
CA THR A 280 13.22 -20.16 20.94
C THR A 280 13.62 -20.43 19.49
N GLU A 281 12.68 -20.38 18.54
CA GLU A 281 12.96 -20.61 17.11
C GLU A 281 13.92 -19.53 16.56
N ARG A 282 14.92 -19.97 15.80
CA ARG A 282 16.04 -19.12 15.37
C ARG A 282 15.89 -18.60 13.95
N ASN A 283 15.02 -19.20 13.15
CA ASN A 283 14.78 -18.73 11.78
C ASN A 283 14.29 -17.28 11.78
N ALA A 284 14.94 -16.42 10.98
CA ALA A 284 14.68 -14.99 10.95
C ALA A 284 13.24 -14.66 10.50
N ASP A 285 12.76 -15.30 9.42
CA ASP A 285 11.42 -15.05 8.89
C ASP A 285 10.33 -15.43 9.90
N TYR A 286 10.51 -16.56 10.58
CA TYR A 286 9.58 -16.98 11.63
C TYR A 286 9.61 -16.03 12.83
N ARG A 287 10.79 -15.61 13.30
CA ARG A 287 10.89 -14.65 14.41
C ARG A 287 10.20 -13.34 14.09
N SER A 288 10.41 -12.80 12.89
CA SER A 288 9.71 -11.58 12.45
C SER A 288 8.20 -11.77 12.44
N ALA A 289 7.70 -12.90 11.92
CA ALA A 289 6.27 -13.20 11.94
C ALA A 289 5.73 -13.38 13.37
N LEU A 290 6.48 -14.05 14.25
CA LEU A 290 6.14 -14.28 15.65
C LEU A 290 6.03 -12.95 16.42
N VAL A 291 7.03 -12.09 16.30
CA VAL A 291 7.06 -10.76 16.96
C VAL A 291 5.83 -9.94 16.55
N LEU A 292 5.57 -9.85 15.24
CA LEU A 292 4.39 -9.13 14.73
C LEU A 292 3.09 -9.76 15.22
N ALA A 293 3.00 -11.08 15.30
CA ALA A 293 1.82 -11.77 15.79
C ALA A 293 1.54 -11.48 17.27
N LEU A 294 2.57 -11.55 18.11
CA LEU A 294 2.47 -11.27 19.54
C LEU A 294 2.12 -9.80 19.80
N GLN A 295 2.69 -8.87 19.03
CA GLN A 295 2.34 -7.45 19.07
C GLN A 295 0.86 -7.22 18.74
N ARG A 296 0.36 -7.86 17.67
CA ARG A 296 -1.06 -7.75 17.26
C ARG A 296 -2.03 -8.36 18.26
N ILE A 297 -1.65 -9.44 18.94
CA ILE A 297 -2.45 -10.03 20.03
C ILE A 297 -2.51 -9.10 21.25
N GLY A 298 -1.44 -8.35 21.53
CA GLY A 298 -1.46 -7.30 22.55
C GLY A 298 -1.29 -7.82 23.98
N ALA A 299 -2.05 -7.23 24.92
CA ALA A 299 -1.87 -7.41 26.36
C ALA A 299 -1.77 -8.88 26.85
N PRO A 300 -2.59 -9.83 26.33
CA PRO A 300 -2.46 -11.25 26.69
C PRO A 300 -1.07 -11.84 26.39
N ALA A 301 -0.42 -11.40 25.31
CA ALA A 301 0.93 -11.82 24.96
C ALA A 301 1.99 -11.15 25.86
N ALA A 302 1.85 -9.85 26.15
CA ALA A 302 2.78 -9.10 27.00
C ALA A 302 3.00 -9.77 28.37
N VAL A 303 1.92 -10.19 29.03
CA VAL A 303 1.99 -10.85 30.35
C VAL A 303 2.83 -12.12 30.31
N LEU A 304 2.75 -12.89 29.22
CA LEU A 304 3.51 -14.13 29.04
C LEU A 304 4.99 -13.86 28.70
N LEU A 305 5.25 -12.77 27.98
CA LEU A 305 6.59 -12.36 27.55
C LEU A 305 7.47 -11.87 28.71
N VAL A 306 6.88 -11.34 29.79
CA VAL A 306 7.63 -10.90 30.99
C VAL A 306 8.56 -11.98 31.53
N ARG A 307 8.13 -13.25 31.52
CA ARG A 307 8.98 -14.37 31.98
C ARG A 307 10.16 -14.62 31.03
N GLN A 308 9.99 -14.38 29.74
CA GLN A 308 11.00 -14.63 28.71
C GLN A 308 12.15 -13.62 28.75
N LEU A 309 11.92 -12.42 29.31
CA LEU A 309 12.97 -11.43 29.55
C LEU A 309 14.08 -11.92 30.49
N ARG A 310 13.83 -12.97 31.27
CA ARG A 310 14.82 -13.56 32.20
C ARG A 310 15.46 -14.84 31.64
N SER A 311 15.25 -15.13 30.36
CA SER A 311 15.83 -16.31 29.72
C SER A 311 17.35 -16.25 29.70
N LYS A 312 18.00 -17.41 29.87
CA LYS A 312 19.45 -17.55 29.66
C LYS A 312 19.84 -17.38 28.19
N ASP A 313 18.92 -17.65 27.26
CA ASP A 313 19.15 -17.48 25.83
C ASP A 313 18.88 -16.03 25.42
N VAL A 314 19.91 -15.36 24.88
CA VAL A 314 19.84 -13.98 24.41
C VAL A 314 18.84 -13.80 23.26
N PHE A 315 18.67 -14.80 22.38
CA PHE A 315 17.71 -14.70 21.28
C PHE A 315 16.27 -14.69 21.78
N VAL A 316 16.00 -15.44 22.86
CA VAL A 316 14.69 -15.43 23.52
C VAL A 316 14.43 -14.08 24.18
N ARG A 317 15.44 -13.52 24.87
CA ARG A 317 15.32 -12.19 25.48
C ARG A 317 15.05 -11.11 24.42
N ARG A 318 15.82 -11.09 23.33
CA ARG A 318 15.64 -10.17 22.19
C ARG A 318 14.23 -10.25 21.61
N ALA A 319 13.79 -11.46 21.24
CA ALA A 319 12.45 -11.67 20.68
C ALA A 319 11.35 -11.24 21.66
N ALA A 320 11.52 -11.50 22.96
CA ALA A 320 10.56 -11.11 23.97
C ALA A 320 10.45 -9.58 24.12
N THR A 321 11.59 -8.89 24.24
CA THR A 321 11.62 -7.43 24.36
C THR A 321 11.10 -6.75 23.11
N GLN A 322 11.49 -7.22 21.92
CA GLN A 322 11.00 -6.68 20.65
C GLN A 322 9.48 -6.86 20.51
N SER A 323 8.95 -7.99 20.94
CA SER A 323 7.51 -8.25 20.94
C SER A 323 6.74 -7.32 21.88
N MET A 324 7.37 -6.74 22.90
CA MET A 324 6.72 -5.81 23.83
C MET A 324 6.54 -4.39 23.26
N TRP A 325 7.37 -3.98 22.29
CA TRP A 325 7.33 -2.62 21.71
C TRP A 325 5.95 -2.24 21.15
N GLY A 326 5.28 -3.17 20.46
CA GLY A 326 3.95 -2.92 19.87
C GLY A 326 2.75 -3.18 20.79
N VAL A 327 2.96 -3.75 21.99
CA VAL A 327 1.86 -4.11 22.89
C VAL A 327 1.43 -2.93 23.77
N GLY A 328 2.40 -2.12 24.23
CA GLY A 328 2.12 -0.91 25.02
C GLY A 328 1.33 -1.16 26.32
N GLU A 329 1.52 -2.33 26.93
CA GLU A 329 0.83 -2.76 28.14
C GLU A 329 1.54 -2.15 29.37
N PRO A 330 0.93 -1.23 30.14
CA PRO A 330 1.60 -0.51 31.21
C PRO A 330 2.21 -1.43 32.28
N SER A 331 1.61 -2.60 32.50
CA SER A 331 2.15 -3.59 33.45
C SER A 331 3.51 -4.18 33.04
N THR A 332 3.97 -4.01 31.79
CA THR A 332 5.32 -4.43 31.37
C THR A 332 6.40 -3.39 31.65
N ILE A 333 6.04 -2.13 31.93
CA ILE A 333 7.00 -1.02 32.11
C ILE A 333 8.12 -1.37 33.13
N PRO A 334 7.84 -1.90 34.33
CA PRO A 334 8.90 -2.22 35.29
C PRO A 334 9.92 -3.24 34.75
N TYR A 335 9.45 -4.17 33.90
CA TYR A 335 10.31 -5.20 33.32
C TYR A 335 11.11 -4.68 32.13
N LEU A 336 10.54 -3.77 31.34
CA LEU A 336 11.28 -3.06 30.29
C LEU A 336 12.37 -2.17 30.88
N ARG A 337 12.09 -1.49 32.02
CA ARG A 337 13.11 -0.76 32.77
C ARG A 337 14.25 -1.67 33.23
N GLN A 338 13.94 -2.87 33.70
CA GLN A 338 14.98 -3.86 34.05
C GLN A 338 15.80 -4.29 32.82
N ALA A 339 15.16 -4.43 31.65
CA ALA A 339 15.81 -4.85 30.41
C ALA A 339 16.77 -3.80 29.81
N LEU A 340 16.68 -2.53 30.23
CA LEU A 340 17.69 -1.50 29.90
C LEU A 340 19.05 -1.77 30.55
N SER A 341 19.15 -2.70 31.50
CA SER A 341 20.43 -3.13 32.08
C SER A 341 20.84 -4.53 31.60
N ASP A 342 20.26 -5.04 30.50
CA ASP A 342 20.64 -6.34 29.96
C ASP A 342 22.09 -6.31 29.43
N PRO A 343 22.87 -7.40 29.61
CA PRO A 343 24.20 -7.50 29.03
C PRO A 343 24.23 -7.35 27.50
N ASP A 344 23.11 -7.66 26.84
CA ASP A 344 22.99 -7.57 25.38
C ASP A 344 22.43 -6.22 24.92
N ALA A 345 23.17 -5.53 24.06
CA ALA A 345 22.80 -4.21 23.56
C ALA A 345 21.49 -4.20 22.75
N GLU A 346 21.19 -5.27 21.98
CA GLU A 346 19.95 -5.32 21.21
C GLU A 346 18.72 -5.48 22.12
N VAL A 347 18.87 -6.18 23.25
CA VAL A 347 17.84 -6.22 24.30
C VAL A 347 17.64 -4.84 24.92
N ARG A 348 18.72 -4.13 25.28
CA ARG A 348 18.65 -2.77 25.83
C ARG A 348 17.98 -1.80 24.85
N ALA A 349 18.42 -1.79 23.59
CA ALA A 349 17.87 -0.94 22.54
C ALA A 349 16.37 -1.23 22.30
N SER A 350 15.99 -2.51 22.27
CA SER A 350 14.58 -2.89 22.13
C SER A 350 13.74 -2.45 23.33
N ALA A 351 14.31 -2.48 24.54
CA ALA A 351 13.64 -2.00 25.75
C ALA A 351 13.43 -0.48 25.71
N ALA A 352 14.42 0.29 25.25
CA ALA A 352 14.32 1.73 25.06
C ALA A 352 13.19 2.08 24.09
N ARG A 353 13.15 1.47 22.90
CA ARG A 353 12.04 1.68 21.94
C ARG A 353 10.69 1.33 22.55
N ALA A 354 10.59 0.19 23.25
CA ALA A 354 9.37 -0.26 23.92
C ALA A 354 8.86 0.74 24.98
N LEU A 355 9.76 1.41 25.69
CA LEU A 355 9.42 2.39 26.70
C LEU A 355 8.94 3.73 26.13
N GLY A 356 9.37 4.10 24.92
CA GLY A 356 8.89 5.30 24.20
C GLY A 356 7.47 5.19 23.62
N TRP A 357 6.92 3.98 23.57
CA TRP A 357 5.60 3.73 22.97
C TRP A 357 4.46 4.38 23.79
N ARG A 358 3.44 4.92 23.10
CA ARG A 358 2.24 5.59 23.67
C ARG A 358 2.52 6.79 24.58
N GLU A 359 3.49 7.65 24.23
CA GLU A 359 3.75 8.89 24.97
C GLU A 359 4.01 8.68 26.47
N ASN A 360 4.69 7.59 26.82
CA ASN A 360 4.94 7.23 28.21
C ASN A 360 5.97 8.18 28.86
N VAL A 361 5.52 9.33 29.34
CA VAL A 361 6.35 10.33 30.01
C VAL A 361 7.10 9.75 31.22
N ALA A 362 6.54 8.74 31.89
CA ALA A 362 7.19 8.09 33.01
C ALA A 362 8.49 7.36 32.62
N ALA A 363 8.71 7.09 31.32
CA ALA A 363 9.94 6.54 30.80
C ALA A 363 11.04 7.58 30.54
N VAL A 364 10.73 8.88 30.51
CA VAL A 364 11.73 9.92 30.18
C VAL A 364 13.00 9.78 31.03
N PRO A 365 12.95 9.69 32.39
CA PRO A 365 14.17 9.61 33.18
C PRO A 365 15.07 8.41 32.84
N VAL A 366 14.48 7.24 32.59
CA VAL A 366 15.26 6.03 32.30
C VAL A 366 15.80 6.02 30.86
N LEU A 367 15.09 6.67 29.93
CA LEU A 367 15.59 6.87 28.56
C LEU A 367 16.77 7.85 28.53
N LEU A 368 16.79 8.84 29.43
CA LEU A 368 17.95 9.74 29.57
C LEU A 368 19.18 9.01 30.13
N GLU A 369 19.00 8.09 31.07
CA GLU A 369 20.08 7.22 31.51
C GLU A 369 20.61 6.36 30.34
N ALA A 370 19.72 5.86 29.48
CA ALA A 370 20.08 5.07 28.29
C ALA A 370 20.76 5.86 27.16
N LEU A 371 20.69 7.21 27.17
CA LEU A 371 21.50 8.05 26.28
C LEU A 371 23.00 8.02 26.63
N GLN A 372 23.36 7.52 27.80
CA GLN A 372 24.75 7.37 28.26
C GLN A 372 25.27 5.94 28.06
N ASP A 373 24.54 5.11 27.30
CA ASP A 373 24.95 3.74 27.00
C ASP A 373 26.20 3.70 26.11
N GLU A 374 27.03 2.68 26.29
CA GLU A 374 28.25 2.48 25.49
C GLU A 374 27.96 2.06 24.04
N ASP A 375 26.79 1.47 23.79
CA ASP A 375 26.39 0.99 22.48
C ASP A 375 25.49 2.02 21.76
N GLY A 376 25.95 2.45 20.58
CA GLY A 376 25.24 3.46 19.78
C GLY A 376 23.82 3.05 19.37
N MET A 377 23.51 1.74 19.26
CA MET A 377 22.16 1.27 18.95
C MET A 377 21.18 1.59 20.09
N VAL A 378 21.66 1.53 21.34
CA VAL A 378 20.85 1.84 22.53
C VAL A 378 20.61 3.34 22.60
N VAL A 379 21.64 4.14 22.28
CA VAL A 379 21.54 5.60 22.22
C VAL A 379 20.53 6.02 21.15
N ASP A 380 20.67 5.54 19.91
CA ASP A 380 19.73 5.86 18.82
C ASP A 380 18.30 5.41 19.16
N ALA A 381 18.12 4.20 19.73
CA ALA A 381 16.81 3.74 20.19
C ALA A 381 16.20 4.63 21.30
N SER A 382 17.03 5.22 22.16
CA SER A 382 16.58 6.13 23.22
C SER A 382 16.21 7.50 22.67
N ILE A 383 16.93 7.99 21.65
CA ILE A 383 16.58 9.20 20.88
C ILE A 383 15.22 9.02 20.21
N GLU A 384 15.03 7.91 19.46
CA GLU A 384 13.77 7.57 18.80
C GLU A 384 12.60 7.49 19.80
N ALA A 385 12.85 6.88 20.98
CA ALA A 385 11.87 6.74 22.03
C ALA A 385 11.47 8.09 22.64
N LEU A 386 12.42 8.98 22.89
CA LEU A 386 12.17 10.34 23.40
C LEU A 386 11.42 11.20 22.37
N ALA A 387 11.77 11.08 21.09
CA ALA A 387 11.05 11.73 20.00
C ALA A 387 9.59 11.23 19.92
N SER A 388 9.38 9.91 20.08
CA SER A 388 8.05 9.27 20.09
C SER A 388 7.19 9.68 21.30
N ILE A 389 7.80 10.09 22.41
CA ILE A 389 7.06 10.64 23.56
C ILE A 389 6.48 12.03 23.23
N GLY A 390 7.08 12.74 22.28
CA GLY A 390 6.57 14.00 21.75
C GLY A 390 6.72 15.18 22.72
N ALA A 391 5.81 16.15 22.60
CA ALA A 391 5.92 17.46 23.26
C ALA A 391 6.16 17.41 24.78
N LYS A 392 5.71 16.35 25.45
CA LYS A 392 5.89 16.16 26.89
C LYS A 392 7.34 15.91 27.30
N ALA A 393 8.21 15.48 26.38
CA ALA A 393 9.65 15.32 26.61
C ALA A 393 10.44 16.63 26.43
N ILE A 394 9.88 17.62 25.72
CA ILE A 394 10.58 18.87 25.36
C ILE A 394 11.21 19.59 26.56
N PRO A 395 10.49 19.81 27.70
CA PRO A 395 11.08 20.54 28.82
C PRO A 395 12.36 19.88 29.34
N THR A 396 12.39 18.54 29.35
CA THR A 396 13.55 17.78 29.82
C THR A 396 14.67 17.78 28.78
N LEU A 397 14.34 17.67 27.49
CA LEU A 397 15.33 17.78 26.41
C LEU A 397 15.98 19.17 26.40
N PHE A 398 15.22 20.24 26.63
CA PHE A 398 15.76 21.60 26.74
C PHE A 398 16.68 21.75 27.94
N SER A 399 16.37 21.13 29.08
CA SER A 399 17.27 21.10 30.23
C SER A 399 18.61 20.44 29.92
N LEU A 400 18.66 19.47 29.00
CA LEU A 400 19.91 18.83 28.57
C LEU A 400 20.68 19.72 27.59
N CYS A 401 19.99 20.42 26.69
CA CYS A 401 20.60 21.43 25.81
C CYS A 401 21.25 22.58 26.61
N SER A 402 20.65 22.97 27.73
CA SER A 402 21.17 23.94 28.70
C SER A 402 22.25 23.37 29.64
N GLY A 403 22.59 22.09 29.51
CA GLY A 403 23.54 21.40 30.36
C GLY A 403 25.01 21.68 29.98
N SER A 404 25.92 21.24 30.84
CA SER A 404 27.36 21.33 30.61
C SER A 404 27.93 20.18 29.77
N ASP A 405 27.17 19.10 29.55
CA ASP A 405 27.58 17.95 28.73
C ASP A 405 27.20 18.17 27.26
N PRO A 406 28.17 18.39 26.35
CA PRO A 406 27.90 18.58 24.93
C PRO A 406 27.28 17.35 24.26
N THR A 407 27.54 16.15 24.78
CA THR A 407 27.04 14.89 24.21
C THR A 407 25.56 14.73 24.49
N ALA A 408 25.14 14.90 25.75
CA ALA A 408 23.73 14.93 26.11
C ALA A 408 22.96 16.01 25.34
N ALA A 409 23.54 17.20 25.16
CA ALA A 409 22.92 18.28 24.39
C ALA A 409 22.77 17.92 22.89
N LEU A 410 23.76 17.25 22.30
CA LEU A 410 23.68 16.72 20.93
C LEU A 410 22.56 15.70 20.78
N TYR A 411 22.45 14.74 21.70
CA TYR A 411 21.38 13.74 21.63
C TYR A 411 20.00 14.33 21.86
N ALA A 412 19.88 15.30 22.77
CA ALA A 412 18.64 16.04 22.97
C ALA A 412 18.23 16.81 21.70
N SER A 413 19.19 17.46 21.04
CA SER A 413 18.99 18.10 19.73
C SER A 413 18.52 17.10 18.68
N ARG A 414 19.17 15.94 18.52
CA ARG A 414 18.75 14.88 17.59
C ARG A 414 17.31 14.39 17.86
N ALA A 415 16.94 14.19 19.12
CA ALA A 415 15.57 13.77 19.49
C ALA A 415 14.54 14.85 19.12
N LEU A 416 14.88 16.13 19.27
CA LEU A 416 14.02 17.24 18.86
C LEU A 416 13.89 17.36 17.33
N VAL A 417 14.95 17.05 16.58
CA VAL A 417 14.90 16.96 15.11
C VAL A 417 13.96 15.82 14.68
N GLU A 418 14.13 14.62 15.23
CA GLU A 418 13.28 13.46 14.91
C GLU A 418 11.81 13.68 15.30
N MET A 419 11.56 14.45 16.36
CA MET A 419 10.21 14.80 16.78
C MET A 419 9.48 15.64 15.71
N GLY A 420 10.17 16.55 15.03
CA GLY A 420 9.62 17.35 13.92
C GLY A 420 8.68 18.49 14.37
N GLU A 421 7.53 18.63 13.71
CA GLU A 421 6.53 19.69 13.94
C GLU A 421 6.18 19.95 15.42
N PRO A 422 6.00 18.94 16.29
CA PRO A 422 5.69 19.18 17.71
C PRO A 422 6.80 19.94 18.46
N ALA A 423 8.06 19.83 18.05
CA ALA A 423 9.19 20.54 18.67
C ALA A 423 9.36 21.97 18.13
N PHE A 424 8.89 22.24 16.91
CA PHE A 424 9.18 23.48 16.19
C PHE A 424 8.75 24.76 16.94
N PRO A 425 7.52 24.89 17.47
CA PRO A 425 7.12 26.10 18.20
C PRO A 425 7.97 26.34 19.45
N ALA A 426 8.27 25.28 20.21
CA ALA A 426 9.07 25.39 21.41
C ALA A 426 10.53 25.78 21.11
N LEU A 427 11.09 25.30 19.99
CA LEU A 427 12.41 25.70 19.52
C LEU A 427 12.47 27.17 19.10
N LEU A 428 11.41 27.69 18.46
CA LEU A 428 11.32 29.12 18.15
C LEU A 428 11.27 29.99 19.40
N GLU A 429 10.52 29.57 20.42
CA GLU A 429 10.49 30.25 21.71
C GLU A 429 11.85 30.18 22.42
N ALA A 430 12.55 29.04 22.31
CA ALA A 430 13.87 28.85 22.91
C ALA A 430 14.94 29.79 22.34
N LEU A 431 14.79 30.32 21.12
CA LEU A 431 15.67 31.36 20.56
C LEU A 431 15.60 32.70 21.31
N ASP A 432 14.52 32.94 22.08
CA ASP A 432 14.37 34.12 22.94
C ASP A 432 14.76 33.83 24.40
N SER A 433 15.25 32.62 24.72
CA SER A 433 15.71 32.25 26.05
C SER A 433 16.86 33.14 26.53
N PRO A 434 16.95 33.50 27.83
CA PRO A 434 18.12 34.18 28.38
C PRO A 434 19.38 33.28 28.45
N ASP A 435 19.22 31.96 28.27
CA ASP A 435 20.31 30.99 28.29
C ASP A 435 21.00 30.91 26.90
N PRO A 436 22.27 31.33 26.78
CA PRO A 436 23.01 31.27 25.52
C PRO A 436 23.22 29.85 24.99
N GLN A 437 23.29 28.82 25.85
CA GLN A 437 23.44 27.44 25.41
C GLN A 437 22.15 26.92 24.78
N LEU A 438 21.00 27.19 25.41
CA LEU A 438 19.70 26.85 24.83
C LEU A 438 19.44 27.60 23.51
N GLN A 439 19.80 28.90 23.43
CA GLN A 439 19.70 29.65 22.17
C GLN A 439 20.53 29.01 21.04
N LEU A 440 21.76 28.61 21.38
CA LEU A 440 22.69 27.97 20.45
C LEU A 440 22.12 26.65 19.93
N TRP A 441 21.70 25.76 20.82
CA TRP A 441 21.15 24.46 20.44
C TRP A 441 19.80 24.59 19.73
N ALA A 442 18.96 25.55 20.12
CA ALA A 442 17.72 25.84 19.39
C ALA A 442 18.02 26.26 17.94
N ALA A 443 19.04 27.09 17.72
CA ALA A 443 19.45 27.49 16.37
C ALA A 443 20.01 26.32 15.54
N VAL A 444 20.82 25.46 16.16
CA VAL A 444 21.36 24.25 15.50
C VAL A 444 20.24 23.29 15.13
N THR A 445 19.38 22.93 16.09
CA THR A 445 18.25 22.01 15.87
C THR A 445 17.32 22.52 14.76
N LEU A 446 16.97 23.82 14.75
CA LEU A 446 16.12 24.39 13.70
C LEU A 446 16.77 24.35 12.31
N ALA A 447 18.10 24.48 12.23
CA ALA A 447 18.83 24.33 10.97
C ALA A 447 18.84 22.87 10.49
N ASP A 448 19.12 21.93 11.39
CA ASP A 448 19.14 20.49 11.11
C ASP A 448 17.75 19.97 10.70
N MET A 449 16.66 20.57 11.23
CA MET A 449 15.29 20.30 10.78
C MET A 449 15.03 20.74 9.34
N GLY A 450 15.84 21.64 8.77
CA GLY A 450 15.66 22.16 7.42
C GLY A 450 14.44 23.09 7.27
N ASP A 451 13.89 23.61 8.37
CA ASP A 451 12.63 24.37 8.34
C ASP A 451 12.85 25.88 8.13
N HIS A 452 12.59 26.33 6.91
CA HIS A 452 12.75 27.74 6.52
C HIS A 452 11.85 28.72 7.30
N ARG A 453 10.81 28.25 8.01
CA ARG A 453 9.98 29.11 8.88
C ARG A 453 10.80 29.74 10.01
N ALA A 454 11.94 29.15 10.38
CA ALA A 454 12.84 29.69 11.40
C ALA A 454 13.71 30.87 10.92
N VAL A 455 13.89 31.04 9.60
CA VAL A 455 14.82 32.02 9.02
C VAL A 455 14.62 33.44 9.54
N PRO A 456 13.38 34.00 9.59
CA PRO A 456 13.19 35.38 10.05
C PRO A 456 13.68 35.58 11.49
N LYS A 457 13.41 34.62 12.36
CA LYS A 457 13.78 34.67 13.78
C LYS A 457 15.28 34.49 13.98
N LEU A 458 15.91 33.59 13.22
CA LEU A 458 17.36 33.39 13.22
C LEU A 458 18.10 34.64 12.70
N GLN A 459 17.58 35.32 11.68
CA GLN A 459 18.16 36.59 11.18
C GLN A 459 18.04 37.72 12.20
N GLU A 460 16.91 37.81 12.91
CA GLU A 460 16.72 38.78 13.99
C GLU A 460 17.73 38.54 15.12
N LEU A 461 17.86 37.29 15.58
CA LEU A 461 18.82 36.91 16.61
C LEU A 461 20.26 37.18 16.15
N HIS A 462 20.60 36.82 14.91
CA HIS A 462 21.94 37.06 14.35
C HIS A 462 22.37 38.54 14.40
N LYS A 463 21.44 39.49 14.20
CA LYS A 463 21.74 40.93 14.25
C LYS A 463 22.12 41.40 15.66
N ARG A 464 21.52 40.82 16.70
CA ARG A 464 21.71 41.20 18.11
C ARG A 464 22.77 40.37 18.83
N SER A 465 23.14 39.20 18.30
CA SER A 465 24.12 38.29 18.90
C SER A 465 25.57 38.66 18.60
N GLN A 466 26.48 38.26 19.49
CA GLN A 466 27.93 38.36 19.30
C GLN A 466 28.63 37.03 19.65
N GLY A 467 29.92 36.91 19.36
CA GLY A 467 30.73 35.75 19.71
C GLY A 467 30.27 34.45 19.04
N ASN A 468 30.38 33.33 19.77
CA ASN A 468 30.10 31.98 19.25
C ASN A 468 28.68 31.82 18.72
N LEU A 469 27.68 32.40 19.40
CA LEU A 469 26.29 32.34 18.97
C LEU A 469 26.09 32.96 17.58
N ARG A 470 26.78 34.07 17.28
CA ARG A 470 26.69 34.70 15.96
C ARG A 470 27.25 33.81 14.85
N VAL A 471 28.36 33.12 15.11
CA VAL A 471 28.98 32.18 14.16
C VAL A 471 28.04 31.02 13.85
N ILE A 472 27.41 30.47 14.88
CA ILE A 472 26.47 29.34 14.74
C ILE A 472 25.22 29.77 13.99
N LEU A 473 24.69 30.96 14.27
CA LEU A 473 23.57 31.52 13.52
C LEU A 473 23.92 31.75 12.04
N SER A 474 25.17 32.16 11.72
CA SER A 474 25.59 32.25 10.32
C SER A 474 25.55 30.90 9.62
N ARG A 475 26.05 29.85 10.29
CA ARG A 475 26.05 28.49 9.76
C ARG A 475 24.63 27.97 9.56
N ALA A 476 23.77 28.11 10.58
CA ALA A 476 22.36 27.72 10.54
C ALA A 476 21.62 28.40 9.38
N LEU A 477 21.79 29.72 9.21
CA LEU A 477 21.19 30.47 8.09
C LEU A 477 21.72 29.99 6.73
N SER A 478 23.02 29.67 6.64
CA SER A 478 23.62 29.16 5.40
C SER A 478 23.11 27.75 5.04
N GLU A 479 22.94 26.86 6.01
CA GLU A 479 22.37 25.52 5.82
C GLU A 479 20.91 25.60 5.35
N LEU A 480 20.17 26.59 5.84
CA LEU A 480 18.81 26.92 5.38
C LEU A 480 18.76 27.74 4.08
N GLY A 481 19.90 27.96 3.40
CA GLY A 481 19.97 28.73 2.14
C GLY A 481 19.57 30.21 2.27
N ALA A 482 19.59 30.78 3.47
CA ALA A 482 19.19 32.15 3.74
C ALA A 482 20.35 33.14 3.59
N VAL A 483 20.06 34.34 3.09
CA VAL A 483 21.04 35.42 2.96
C VAL A 483 21.38 35.97 4.36
N LEU A 484 22.68 36.08 4.66
CA LEU A 484 23.13 36.62 5.94
C LEU A 484 22.80 38.13 6.04
N PRO A 485 22.30 38.61 7.21
CA PRO A 485 22.06 40.02 7.43
C PRO A 485 23.33 40.86 7.20
N GLY A 486 23.32 41.76 6.20
CA GLY A 486 24.45 42.62 5.86
C GLY A 486 25.31 42.14 4.68
N SER A 487 24.98 41.01 4.05
CA SER A 487 25.59 40.60 2.77
C SER A 487 25.15 41.54 1.66
N PRO A 488 26.04 41.99 0.76
CA PRO A 488 25.61 42.72 -0.43
C PRO A 488 24.63 41.82 -1.21
N LYS A 489 23.44 42.34 -1.55
CA LYS A 489 22.48 41.62 -2.40
C LYS A 489 23.20 41.23 -3.69
N SER A 490 23.45 39.94 -3.91
CA SER A 490 23.88 39.47 -5.23
C SER A 490 22.74 39.73 -6.20
N GLN A 491 22.91 40.76 -7.03
CA GLN A 491 22.09 40.98 -8.20
C GLN A 491 22.39 39.84 -9.18
N THR A 492 21.46 38.89 -9.32
CA THR A 492 21.24 38.10 -10.54
C THR A 492 19.81 37.59 -10.52
#